data_AF-M5ETH7-F1
#
_entry.id   AF-M5ETH7-F1
#
_cell.length_a   1.000
_cell.length_b   1.000
_cell.length_c   1.000
_cell.angle_alpha   90.00
_cell.angle_beta   90.00
_cell.angle_gamma   90.00
#
_symmetry.space_group_name_H-M   'P 1'
#
loop_
_entity.id
_entity.type
_entity.pdbx_description
1 polymer ?
#
loop_
_entity_poly.entity_id
_entity_poly.type
_entity_poly.pdbx_seq_one_letter_code
_entity_poly.pdbx_strand_id
1 'polypeptide(L)' 'MKNRFEAIPNPSCRFEIWDNENGEPVVHHDRLLTFASAKSAARITDFLNDSRSPRRRVGAAEWRVADRDLGLGG' A
#
# COMPACT_ATOMS: atom_id res chain seq x y z
N MET A 1 7.25 0.63 19.19
CA MET A 1 7.98 1.18 18.03
C MET A 1 6.95 1.79 17.09
N LYS A 2 7.16 3.01 16.60
CA LYS A 2 6.22 3.66 15.66
C LYS A 2 6.30 2.92 14.31
N ASN A 3 5.18 2.70 13.65
CA ASN A 3 5.16 2.07 12.33
C ASN A 3 5.92 2.95 11.33
N ARG A 4 6.78 2.32 10.51
CA ARG A 4 7.59 3.03 9.51
C ARG A 4 6.69 3.56 8.40
N PHE A 5 5.75 2.75 7.94
CA PHE A 5 4.78 3.17 6.95
C PHE A 5 3.46 3.52 7.62
N GLU A 6 2.81 4.56 7.13
CA GLU A 6 1.51 5.03 7.62
C GLU A 6 0.61 5.43 6.46
N ALA A 7 -0.68 5.13 6.56
CA ALA A 7 -1.68 5.59 5.59
C ALA A 7 -2.27 6.91 6.09
N ILE A 8 -2.00 8.00 5.37
CA ILE A 8 -2.49 9.34 5.71
C ILE A 8 -3.65 9.70 4.79
N PRO A 9 -4.80 10.15 5.32
CA PRO A 9 -5.91 10.64 4.51
C PRO A 9 -5.53 11.95 3.81
N ASN A 10 -5.76 12.01 2.50
CA ASN A 10 -5.58 13.19 1.67
C ASN A 10 -6.95 13.85 1.40
N PRO A 11 -7.03 15.20 1.33
CA PRO A 11 -8.26 15.94 1.05
C PRO A 11 -8.93 15.59 -0.29
N SER A 12 -8.22 14.91 -1.21
CA SER A 12 -8.78 14.39 -2.47
C SER A 12 -9.57 13.07 -2.31
N CYS A 13 -10.05 12.76 -1.10
CA CYS A 13 -10.70 11.49 -0.75
C CYS A 13 -9.85 10.23 -1.06
N ARG A 14 -8.52 10.36 -0.94
CA ARG A 14 -7.56 9.26 -1.13
C ARG A 14 -6.73 9.05 0.14
N PHE A 15 -6.03 7.93 0.19
CA PHE A 15 -5.11 7.59 1.26
C PHE A 15 -3.72 7.44 0.67
N GLU A 16 -2.79 8.24 1.14
CA GLU A 16 -1.39 8.24 0.71
C GLU A 16 -0.57 7.42 1.70
N ILE A 17 0.33 6.60 1.20
CA ILE A 17 1.26 5.88 2.08
C ILE A 17 2.50 6.76 2.29
N TRP A 18 2.86 6.99 3.54
CA TRP A 18 4.01 7.79 3.95
C TRP A 18 5.04 6.94 4.66
N ASP A 19 6.32 7.18 4.37
CA ASP A 19 7.45 6.66 5.11
C ASP A 19 7.82 7.66 6.21
N ASN A 20 7.48 7.32 7.45
CA ASN A 20 7.74 8.12 8.64
C ASN A 20 9.22 8.19 9.03
N GLU A 21 10.08 7.34 8.45
CA GLU A 21 11.53 7.34 8.73
C GLU A 21 12.22 8.46 7.94
N ASN A 22 11.84 8.62 6.67
CA ASN A 22 12.36 9.64 5.76
C ASN A 22 11.49 10.90 5.72
N GLY A 23 10.24 10.81 6.16
CA GLY A 23 9.27 11.92 6.08
C GLY A 23 8.76 12.17 4.66
N GLU A 24 8.76 11.15 3.80
CA GLU A 24 8.42 11.25 2.38
C GLU A 24 7.27 10.32 2.02
N PRO A 25 6.43 10.67 1.02
CA PRO A 25 5.43 9.75 0.51
C PRO A 25 6.09 8.59 -0.25
N VAL A 26 5.50 7.40 -0.13
CA VAL A 26 5.96 6.23 -0.86
C VAL A 26 5.60 6.37 -2.33
N VAL A 27 6.61 6.25 -3.20
CA VAL A 27 6.47 6.29 -4.65
C VAL A 27 6.70 4.90 -5.24
N HIS A 28 5.81 4.46 -6.12
CA HIS A 28 5.91 3.19 -6.85
C HIS A 28 5.71 3.44 -8.34
N HIS A 29 6.67 3.02 -9.17
CA HIS A 29 6.70 3.30 -10.62
C HIS A 29 6.45 4.78 -10.96
N ASP A 30 7.21 5.69 -10.34
CA ASP A 30 7.13 7.15 -10.57
C ASP A 30 5.77 7.79 -10.17
N ARG A 31 4.92 7.05 -9.43
CA ARG A 31 3.65 7.55 -8.95
C ARG A 31 3.52 7.41 -7.44
N LEU A 32 2.88 8.40 -6.80
CA LEU A 32 2.52 8.31 -5.39
C LEU A 32 1.65 7.07 -5.15
N LEU A 33 2.02 6.29 -4.15
CA LEU A 33 1.28 5.12 -3.76
C LEU A 33 0.03 5.56 -2.99
N THR A 34 -1.07 5.69 -3.74
CA THR A 34 -2.35 6.20 -3.23
C THR A 34 -3.47 5.20 -3.41
N PHE A 35 -4.42 5.19 -2.48
CA PHE A 35 -5.56 4.27 -2.47
C PHE A 35 -6.87 5.04 -2.32
N ALA A 36 -7.93 4.56 -2.98
CA ALA A 36 -9.27 5.12 -2.84
C ALA A 36 -10.00 4.69 -1.55
N SER A 37 -9.45 3.75 -0.77
CA SER A 37 -10.08 3.21 0.43
C SER A 37 -9.08 3.05 1.57
N ALA A 38 -9.52 3.44 2.78
CA ALA A 38 -8.78 3.25 4.02
C ALA A 38 -8.39 1.78 4.23
N LYS A 39 -9.27 0.85 3.85
CA LYS A 39 -9.04 -0.59 4.01
C LYS A 39 -7.89 -1.09 3.14
N SER A 40 -7.83 -0.63 1.88
CA SER A 40 -6.76 -0.98 0.96
C SER A 40 -5.43 -0.37 1.40
N ALA A 41 -5.46 0.90 1.81
CA ALA A 41 -4.28 1.58 2.34
C ALA A 41 -3.72 0.87 3.59
N ALA A 42 -4.59 0.54 4.56
CA ALA A 42 -4.19 -0.17 5.77
C ALA A 42 -3.56 -1.54 5.48
N ARG A 43 -4.11 -2.31 4.53
CA ARG A 43 -3.53 -3.61 4.13
C ARG A 43 -2.11 -3.47 3.56
N ILE A 44 -1.89 -2.46 2.73
CA ILE A 44 -0.57 -2.23 2.11
C ILE A 44 0.40 -1.68 3.16
N THR A 45 -0.03 -0.78 4.03
CA THR A 45 0.77 -0.31 5.16
C THR A 45 1.18 -1.46 6.08
N ASP A 46 0.26 -2.36 6.42
CA ASP A 46 0.55 -3.54 7.24
C ASP A 46 1.56 -4.46 6.55
N PHE A 47 1.36 -4.75 5.26
CA PHE A 47 2.28 -5.53 4.44
C PHE A 47 3.71 -4.93 4.40
N LEU A 48 3.82 -3.61 4.18
CA LEU A 48 5.11 -2.94 4.14
C LEU A 48 5.81 -2.99 5.51
N ASN A 49 5.06 -2.87 6.60
CA ASN A 49 5.61 -3.00 7.95
C ASN A 49 5.99 -4.47 8.29
N ASP A 50 5.22 -5.47 7.83
CA ASP A 50 5.50 -6.90 8.06
C ASP A 50 6.68 -7.42 7.23
N SER A 51 6.84 -6.93 5.99
CA SER A 51 7.95 -7.29 5.09
C SER A 51 9.34 -6.92 5.65
N ARG A 52 9.40 -6.02 6.64
CA ARG A 52 10.61 -5.66 7.38
C ARG A 52 11.03 -6.76 8.38
N SER A 53 10.23 -7.79 8.61
CA SER A 53 10.57 -8.87 9.53
C SER A 53 11.44 -9.90 8.80
N PRO A 54 12.77 -9.97 9.04
CA PRO A 54 13.68 -10.88 8.31
C PRO A 54 13.40 -12.37 8.58
N ARG A 55 12.37 -12.70 9.37
CA ARG A 55 12.00 -14.06 9.77
C ARG A 55 10.88 -14.70 8.93
N ARG A 56 10.27 -13.98 7.97
CA ARG A 56 9.15 -14.53 7.17
C ARG A 56 9.41 -14.49 5.66
N ARG A 57 10.48 -15.16 5.23
CA ARG A 57 10.50 -15.80 3.89
C ARG A 57 9.77 -17.15 3.99
N VAL A 58 8.46 -17.14 4.19
CA VAL A 58 7.65 -18.36 4.02
C VAL A 58 6.47 -17.99 3.13
N GLY A 59 6.55 -18.43 1.89
CA GLY A 59 5.52 -18.27 0.87
C GLY A 59 5.60 -16.93 0.16
N ALA A 60 6.32 -16.92 -0.96
CA ALA A 60 5.95 -16.07 -2.08
C ALA A 60 4.50 -16.45 -2.48
N ALA A 61 3.52 -15.90 -1.76
CA ALA A 61 2.17 -15.83 -2.26
C ALA A 61 2.26 -14.91 -3.47
N GLU A 62 2.23 -15.51 -4.65
CA GLU A 62 2.00 -14.88 -5.93
C GLU A 62 0.68 -14.12 -5.82
N TRP A 63 0.72 -12.90 -5.26
CA TRP A 63 -0.43 -12.02 -5.16
C TRP A 63 -0.69 -11.48 -6.56
N ARG A 64 -1.36 -12.30 -7.38
CA ARG A 64 -2.12 -11.81 -8.52
C ARG A 64 -3.05 -10.73 -7.98
N VAL A 65 -2.69 -9.48 -8.20
CA VAL A 65 -3.63 -8.36 -8.13
C VAL A 65 -4.75 -8.76 -9.06
N ALA A 66 -5.90 -9.11 -8.49
CA ALA A 66 -7.09 -9.36 -9.26
C ALA A 66 -7.46 -8.03 -9.93
N ASP A 67 -7.08 -7.91 -11.19
CA ASP A 67 -7.68 -7.02 -12.15
C ASP A 67 -9.18 -7.40 -12.18
N ARG A 68 -9.98 -6.63 -11.45
CA ARG A 68 -11.42 -6.73 -11.48
C ARG A 68 -11.96 -5.39 -11.97
N ASP A 69 -12.51 -5.49 -13.17
CA ASP A 69 -13.71 -4.81 -13.66
C ASP A 69 -13.50 -3.53 -14.48
N LEU A 70 -13.35 -3.74 -15.79
CA LEU A 70 -14.06 -2.93 -16.78
C LEU A 70 -14.89 -3.87 -17.65
N GLY A 71 -16.15 -4.07 -17.26
CA GLY A 71 -17.17 -4.53 -18.19
C GLY A 71 -17.28 -3.56 -19.37
N LEU A 72 -17.06 -4.05 -20.58
CA LEU A 72 -17.49 -3.41 -21.82
C LEU A 72 -18.21 -4.45 -22.67
N GLY A 73 -19.49 -4.18 -22.89
CA GLY A 73 -20.41 -5.04 -23.62
C GLY A 73 -20.07 -5.22 -25.10
N GLY A 74 -20.76 -6.22 -25.65
CA GLY A 74 -20.81 -6.60 -27.06
C GLY A 74 -21.65 -7.86 -27.17
#